data_AF-A0A0B2SAQ3-F1
#
_entry.id   AF-A0A0B2SAQ3-F1
#
_cell.length_a   1.000
_cell.length_b   1.000
_cell.length_c   1.000
_cell.angle_alpha   90.00
_cell.angle_beta   90.00
_cell.angle_gamma   90.00
#
_symmetry.space_group_name_H-M   'P 1'
#
loop_
_entity.id
_entity.type
_entity.pdbx_description
1 polymer ?
#
loop_
_entity_poly.entity_id
_entity_poly.type
_entity_poly.pdbx_seq_one_letter_code
_entity_poly.pdbx_strand_id
1 'polypeptide(L)'
;FESVVRQTWSKSAPTIPRKLSIVKEDLKFNKQVFGNIFRSKKVVEACLKGVQHKLDWYDSESLKRLEKKLQEEYNDILLQEEFVWFKKSCEKWVHFGIETLVFSMLI
;
A
#
# COMPACT_ATOMS: atom_id res chain seq x y z
N PHE A 1 -5.44 -35.24 13.27
CA PHE A 1 -4.41 -34.20 13.05
C PHE A 1 -3.46 -34.57 11.92
N GLU A 2 -2.91 -35.79 11.88
CA GLU A 2 -2.00 -36.24 10.80
C GLU A 2 -2.64 -36.25 9.39
N SER A 3 -3.94 -36.58 9.30
CA SER A 3 -4.68 -36.61 8.02
C SER A 3 -4.87 -35.23 7.39
N VAL A 4 -5.00 -34.18 8.19
CA VAL A 4 -5.18 -32.79 7.73
C VAL A 4 -3.87 -32.26 7.17
N VAL A 5 -2.75 -32.56 7.85
CA VAL A 5 -1.40 -32.18 7.38
C VAL A 5 -1.07 -32.91 6.08
N ARG A 6 -1.35 -34.22 6.00
CA ARG A 6 -1.15 -35.00 4.76
C ARG A 6 -2.01 -34.54 3.59
N GLN A 7 -3.28 -34.18 3.81
CA GLN A 7 -4.15 -33.65 2.74
C GLN A 7 -3.76 -32.25 2.28
N THR A 8 -3.22 -31.43 3.19
CA THR A 8 -2.77 -30.07 2.86
C THR A 8 -1.45 -30.10 2.10
N TRP A 9 -0.56 -31.06 2.40
CA TRP A 9 0.71 -31.25 1.71
C TRP A 9 0.62 -32.11 0.44
N SER A 10 -0.43 -32.94 0.27
CA SER A 10 -0.62 -33.78 -0.94
C SER A 10 -1.34 -33.08 -2.08
N LYS A 11 -2.04 -31.97 -1.81
CA LYS A 11 -2.61 -31.12 -2.86
C LYS A 11 -1.54 -30.19 -3.35
N SER A 12 -0.82 -30.68 -4.37
CA SER A 12 0.03 -29.93 -5.30
C SER A 12 -0.04 -28.42 -5.08
N ALA A 13 1.10 -27.86 -4.64
CA ALA A 13 1.35 -26.43 -4.68
C ALA A 13 0.71 -25.85 -5.96
N PRO A 14 -0.08 -24.76 -5.88
CA PRO A 14 -0.82 -24.26 -7.03
C PRO A 14 0.14 -24.19 -8.22
N THR A 15 -0.25 -24.84 -9.32
CA THR A 15 0.58 -25.00 -10.51
C THR A 15 1.16 -23.64 -10.88
N ILE A 16 2.42 -23.57 -11.31
CA ILE A 16 3.12 -22.32 -11.67
C ILE A 16 2.23 -21.32 -12.46
N PRO A 17 1.38 -21.75 -13.42
CA PRO A 17 0.43 -20.87 -14.11
C PRO A 17 -0.58 -20.15 -13.20
N ARG A 18 -1.09 -20.82 -12.16
CA ARG A 18 -2.06 -20.26 -11.20
C ARG A 18 -1.38 -19.29 -10.21
N LYS A 19 -0.12 -19.56 -9.85
CA LYS A 19 0.67 -18.59 -9.08
C LYS A 19 0.95 -17.33 -9.92
N LEU A 20 1.26 -17.49 -11.21
CA LEU A 20 1.48 -16.38 -12.14
C LEU A 20 0.23 -15.53 -12.37
N SER A 21 -0.97 -16.15 -12.45
CA SER A 21 -2.22 -15.39 -12.60
C SER A 21 -2.53 -14.55 -11.36
N ILE A 22 -2.35 -15.10 -10.16
CA ILE A 22 -2.53 -14.37 -8.90
C ILE A 22 -1.57 -13.18 -8.81
N VAL A 23 -0.28 -13.39 -9.11
CA VAL A 23 0.71 -12.30 -9.11
C VAL A 23 0.36 -11.21 -10.13
N LYS A 24 -0.17 -11.56 -11.31
CA LYS A 24 -0.62 -10.57 -12.30
C LYS A 24 -1.79 -9.73 -11.80
N GLU A 25 -2.76 -10.36 -11.13
CA GLU A 25 -3.91 -9.66 -10.55
C GLU A 25 -3.47 -8.74 -9.41
N ASP A 26 -2.58 -9.21 -8.53
CA ASP A 26 -1.99 -8.41 -7.45
C ASP A 26 -1.19 -7.22 -7.97
N LEU A 27 -0.41 -7.40 -9.04
CA LEU A 27 0.33 -6.30 -9.68
C LEU A 27 -0.60 -5.26 -10.31
N LYS A 28 -1.70 -5.70 -10.94
CA LYS A 28 -2.71 -4.80 -11.50
C LYS A 28 -3.43 -4.02 -10.40
N PHE A 29 -3.81 -4.71 -9.32
CA PHE A 29 -4.40 -4.10 -8.14
C PHE A 29 -3.46 -3.10 -7.49
N ASN A 30 -2.19 -3.46 -7.29
CA ASN A 30 -1.16 -2.55 -6.77
C ASN A 30 -1.01 -1.30 -7.65
N LYS A 31 -0.97 -1.45 -8.98
CA LYS A 31 -0.85 -0.28 -9.87
C LYS A 31 -2.08 0.61 -9.81
N GLN A 32 -3.28 0.04 -9.72
CA GLN A 32 -4.52 0.81 -9.64
C GLN A 32 -4.67 1.51 -8.29
N VAL A 33 -4.39 0.82 -7.19
CA VAL A 33 -4.52 1.36 -5.83
C VAL A 33 -3.38 2.33 -5.53
N PHE A 34 -2.12 1.93 -5.67
CA PHE A 34 -0.98 2.80 -5.37
C PHE A 34 -0.86 3.97 -6.36
N GLY A 35 -1.16 3.74 -7.64
CA GLY A 35 -1.17 4.81 -8.63
C GLY A 35 -2.21 5.88 -8.32
N ASN A 36 -3.34 5.49 -7.72
CA ASN A 36 -4.37 6.43 -7.31
C ASN A 36 -3.94 7.22 -6.06
N ILE A 37 -3.31 6.59 -5.07
CA ILE A 37 -2.87 7.24 -3.81
C ILE A 37 -1.94 8.43 -4.10
N PHE A 38 -0.86 8.23 -4.87
CA PHE A 38 0.08 9.31 -5.16
C PHE A 38 -0.53 10.42 -6.03
N ARG A 39 -1.47 10.07 -6.91
CA ARG A 39 -2.19 11.05 -7.72
C ARG A 39 -3.13 11.89 -6.85
N SER A 40 -3.92 11.24 -6.00
CA SER A 40 -4.80 11.91 -5.03
C SER A 40 -4.01 12.82 -4.11
N LYS A 41 -2.85 12.37 -3.61
CA LYS A 41 -1.96 13.18 -2.78
C LYS A 41 -1.61 14.51 -3.46
N LYS A 42 -1.12 14.45 -4.70
CA LYS A 42 -0.74 15.65 -5.47
C LYS A 42 -1.92 16.60 -5.67
N VAL A 43 -3.11 16.07 -5.89
CA VAL A 43 -4.33 16.88 -6.05
C VAL A 43 -4.67 17.58 -4.74
N VAL A 44 -4.71 16.85 -3.63
CA VAL A 44 -5.02 17.41 -2.31
C VAL A 44 -3.98 18.45 -1.88
N GLU A 45 -2.69 18.20 -2.11
CA GLU A 45 -1.61 19.17 -1.86
C GLU A 45 -1.78 20.46 -2.67
N ALA A 46 -2.14 20.34 -3.96
CA ALA A 46 -2.38 21.51 -4.80
C ALA A 46 -3.61 22.31 -4.32
N CYS A 47 -4.67 21.62 -3.91
CA CYS A 47 -5.86 22.24 -3.33
C CYS A 47 -5.55 22.95 -2.01
N LEU A 48 -4.82 22.31 -1.10
CA LEU A 48 -4.39 22.90 0.18
C LEU A 48 -3.60 24.18 -0.05
N LYS A 49 -2.59 24.15 -0.94
CA LYS A 49 -1.81 25.35 -1.29
C LYS A 49 -2.69 26.47 -1.81
N GLY A 50 -3.66 26.15 -2.68
CA GLY A 50 -4.58 27.15 -3.22
C GLY A 50 -5.50 27.75 -2.16
N VAL A 51 -5.99 26.94 -1.21
CA VAL A 51 -6.85 27.40 -0.11
C VAL A 51 -6.05 28.25 0.89
N GLN A 52 -4.87 27.81 1.29
CA GLN A 52 -3.97 28.54 2.17
C GLN A 52 -3.58 29.88 1.56
N HIS A 53 -3.20 29.90 0.28
CA HIS A 53 -2.90 31.15 -0.40
C HIS A 53 -4.07 32.13 -0.37
N LYS A 54 -5.32 31.66 -0.56
CA LYS A 54 -6.50 32.53 -0.46
C LYS A 54 -6.74 33.05 0.96
N LEU A 55 -6.54 32.21 1.96
CA LEU A 55 -6.66 32.58 3.38
C LEU A 55 -5.62 33.62 3.81
N ASP A 56 -4.44 33.63 3.19
CA ASP A 56 -3.41 34.66 3.44
C ASP A 56 -3.89 36.06 3.02
N TRP A 57 -4.74 36.15 2.00
CA TRP A 57 -5.27 37.44 1.51
C TRP A 57 -6.48 37.92 2.31
N TYR A 58 -7.37 37.02 2.73
CA TYR A 58 -8.52 37.37 3.55
C TYR A 58 -9.06 36.18 4.35
N ASP A 59 -9.52 36.48 5.56
CA ASP A 59 -10.10 35.48 6.43
C ASP A 59 -11.50 35.06 5.93
N SER A 60 -11.70 33.75 5.79
CA SER A 60 -12.96 33.18 5.35
C SER A 60 -13.23 31.85 6.06
N GLU A 61 -14.31 31.84 6.84
CA GLU A 61 -14.74 30.66 7.58
C GLU A 61 -15.03 29.45 6.67
N SER A 62 -15.57 29.68 5.47
CA SER A 62 -15.81 28.59 4.50
C SER A 62 -14.50 28.02 3.95
N LEU A 63 -13.49 28.87 3.73
CA LEU A 63 -12.15 28.41 3.31
C LEU A 63 -11.44 27.67 4.45
N LYS A 64 -11.55 28.12 5.70
CA LYS A 64 -11.01 27.39 6.87
C LYS A 64 -11.62 26.00 7.02
N ARG A 65 -12.94 25.88 6.83
CA ARG A 65 -13.62 24.57 6.83
C ARG A 65 -13.15 23.67 5.69
N LEU A 66 -12.95 24.25 4.51
CA LEU A 66 -12.42 23.51 3.36
C LEU A 66 -10.98 23.06 3.60
N GLU A 67 -10.13 23.93 4.16
CA GLU A 67 -8.75 23.58 4.54
C GLU A 67 -8.74 22.39 5.50
N LYS A 68 -9.54 22.45 6.57
CA LYS A 68 -9.64 21.35 7.54
C LYS A 68 -10.04 20.03 6.87
N LYS A 69 -11.05 20.07 5.98
CA LYS A 69 -11.48 18.88 5.25
C LYS A 69 -10.37 18.31 4.36
N LEU A 70 -9.64 19.18 3.66
CA LEU A 70 -8.51 18.76 2.83
C LEU A 70 -7.34 18.21 3.66
N GLN A 71 -7.11 18.74 4.87
CA GLN A 71 -6.13 18.20 5.81
C GLN A 71 -6.51 16.79 6.29
N GLU A 72 -7.79 16.57 6.60
CA GLU A 72 -8.32 15.23 6.94
C GLU A 72 -8.10 14.25 5.78
N GLU A 73 -8.46 14.63 4.56
CA GLU A 73 -8.23 13.81 3.36
C GLU A 73 -6.74 13.53 3.10
N TYR A 74 -5.88 14.52 3.32
CA TYR A 74 -4.44 14.34 3.20
C TYR A 74 -3.89 13.35 4.23
N ASN A 75 -4.37 13.41 5.48
CA ASN A 75 -3.97 12.46 6.53
C ASN A 75 -4.41 11.03 6.21
N ASP A 76 -5.62 10.85 5.66
CA ASP A 76 -6.09 9.53 5.21
C ASP A 76 -5.19 8.97 4.10
N ILE A 77 -4.74 9.82 3.18
CA ILE A 77 -3.79 9.44 2.12
C ILE A 77 -2.43 9.05 2.72
N LEU A 78 -1.93 9.78 3.72
CA LEU A 78 -0.68 9.44 4.42
C LEU A 78 -0.77 8.08 5.13
N LEU A 79 -1.90 7.79 5.80
CA LEU A 79 -2.15 6.49 6.43
C LEU A 79 -2.12 5.36 5.39
N GLN A 80 -2.70 5.59 4.22
CA GLN A 80 -2.64 4.63 3.12
C GLN A 80 -1.20 4.42 2.66
N GLU A 81 -0.40 5.49 2.48
CA GLU A 81 1.02 5.40 2.15
C GLU A 81 1.80 4.60 3.20
N GLU A 82 1.59 4.88 4.49
CA GLU A 82 2.22 4.16 5.59
C GLU A 82 1.93 2.66 5.52
N PHE A 83 0.68 2.27 5.26
CA PHE A 83 0.30 0.87 5.08
C PHE A 83 1.04 0.22 3.90
N VAL A 84 1.21 0.96 2.78
CA VAL A 84 2.01 0.49 1.64
C VAL A 84 3.46 0.26 2.05
N TRP A 85 4.05 1.23 2.76
CA TRP A 85 5.43 1.16 3.23
C TRP A 85 5.64 0.01 4.21
N PHE A 86 4.71 -0.19 5.13
CA PHE A 86 4.73 -1.31 6.07
C PHE A 86 4.72 -2.65 5.33
N LYS A 87 3.78 -2.85 4.40
CA LYS A 87 3.72 -4.08 3.59
C LYS A 87 5.01 -4.34 2.82
N LYS A 88 5.51 -3.34 2.09
CA LYS A 88 6.78 -3.46 1.34
C LYS A 88 7.96 -3.78 2.25
N SER A 89 7.98 -3.20 3.46
CA SER A 89 9.03 -3.46 4.43
C SER A 89 8.95 -4.90 4.93
N CYS A 90 7.76 -5.37 5.32
CA CYS A 90 7.55 -6.77 5.72
C CYS A 90 7.93 -7.77 4.62
N GLU A 91 7.56 -7.51 3.36
CA GLU A 91 7.96 -8.37 2.23
C GLU A 91 9.48 -8.47 2.08
N LYS A 92 10.20 -7.34 2.21
CA LYS A 92 11.66 -7.31 2.19
C LYS A 92 12.27 -8.12 3.35
N TRP A 93 11.72 -7.97 4.56
CA TRP A 93 12.17 -8.72 5.74
C TRP A 93 11.96 -10.22 5.56
N VAL A 94 10.79 -10.65 5.08
CA VAL A 94 10.50 -12.05 4.80
C VAL A 94 11.44 -12.60 3.73
N HIS A 95 11.68 -11.85 2.65
CA HIS A 95 12.59 -12.26 1.59
C HIS A 95 14.02 -12.45 2.13
N PHE A 96 14.56 -11.49 2.87
CA PHE A 96 15.90 -11.58 3.46
C PHE A 96 16.03 -12.71 4.48
N GLY A 97 15.00 -12.94 5.31
CA GLY A 97 14.97 -14.05 6.26
C GLY A 97 14.96 -15.42 5.56
N ILE A 98 14.27 -15.55 4.43
CA ILE A 98 14.27 -16.78 3.64
C ILE A 98 15.62 -16.99 2.95
N GLU A 99 16.22 -15.94 2.37
CA GLU A 99 17.52 -16.03 1.72
C GLU A 99 18.63 -16.45 2.70
N THR A 100 18.65 -15.87 3.90
CA THR A 100 19.63 -16.24 4.93
C THR A 100 19.45 -17.68 5.42
N LEU A 101 18.20 -18.14 5.61
CA LEU A 101 17.92 -19.54 5.98
C LEU A 101 18.34 -20.51 4.87
N VAL A 102 18.00 -20.22 3.60
CA VAL A 102 18.41 -21.05 2.45
C VAL A 102 19.92 -21.10 2.30
N PHE A 103 20.61 -19.98 2.50
CA PHE A 103 22.08 -19.93 2.46
C PHE A 103 22.70 -20.75 3.59
N SER A 104 22.14 -20.71 4.80
CA SER A 104 22.63 -21.50 5.94
C SER A 104 22.39 -23.02 5.81
N MET A 105 21.45 -23.44 4.97
CA MET A 105 21.18 -24.87 4.70
C MET A 105 22.01 -25.44 3.53
N LEU A 106 22.71 -24.59 2.78
CA LEU A 106 23.51 -24.96 1.61
C LEU A 106 25.03 -25.02 1.90
N ILE A 107 25.46 -24.78 3.14
CA ILE A 107 26.84 -24.84 3.64
C ILE A 107 26.91 -25.91 4.72
#